data_AF-A0A1R2CIX8-F1
#
_entry.id   AF-A0A1R2CIX8-F1
#
_cell.length_a   1.000
_cell.length_b   1.000
_cell.length_c   1.000
_cell.angle_alpha   90.00
_cell.angle_beta   90.00
_cell.angle_gamma   90.00
#
_symmetry.space_group_name_H-M   'P 1'
#
loop_
_entity.id
_entity.type
_entity.pdbx_description
1 polymer ?
#
loop_
_entity_poly.entity_id
_entity_poly.type
_entity_poly.pdbx_seq_one_letter_code
_entity_poly.pdbx_strand_id
1 'polypeptide(L)'
;MQYPKTCNILKRQQTPKAKNSRPMTGTSLGPGKYNIPKHNPSPSYEFQKSPRFCLDDKGPIANIFHRVTEKQKQEIVSRIEKNKELASISPAKRAKLAQEKAYKKSVRADVTKLTQRQIYLEKKQKKQTILKDKFRKLNYRMNLPEVLDVRLSWIIISIGVGIGNTIRNLIKNRKKLRVRSLKLLLWLKQICRCIGKIVLLKKKYKYTRSVRKIKINLIPIIHLWVNQRKKRYKKAILLVIEKKNSSNHLVSMIMQWKSKVIFIQKMMKNALFFKLSLYESLLYRWNQAEYNLLEEPTENKFKKRRTISMRSSKTKFQNEGFSTIPIDIKMFLIRKTIREIMKQYFIDLHKFKIEYNKIKKANKINRLILNKDSFQEYPIRPEKPDIYNSFTEEKFINLINIALQERSNWSAVLQNQQKIFSRSYRPRIRIL
;
A
#
# COMPACT_ATOMS: atom_id res chain seq x y z
N MET A 1 -18.48 -2.28 36.64
CA MET A 1 -18.24 -3.50 37.44
C MET A 1 -16.99 -3.24 38.27
N GLN A 2 -17.12 -2.64 39.46
CA GLN A 2 -17.27 -3.32 40.75
C GLN A 2 -16.22 -4.44 40.96
N TYR A 3 -15.31 -4.18 41.89
CA TYR A 3 -14.15 -4.98 42.31
C TYR A 3 -14.55 -6.37 42.88
N PRO A 4 -13.56 -7.26 43.14
CA PRO A 4 -12.96 -7.21 44.47
C PRO A 4 -11.43 -7.23 44.49
N LYS A 5 -10.91 -6.43 45.43
CA LYS A 5 -9.59 -6.49 46.03
C LYS A 5 -9.48 -7.78 46.85
N THR A 6 -8.32 -8.44 46.83
CA THR A 6 -7.93 -9.36 47.91
C THR A 6 -6.55 -8.98 48.44
N CYS A 7 -6.60 -8.37 49.63
CA CYS A 7 -5.52 -8.32 50.62
C CYS A 7 -5.19 -9.73 51.09
N ASN A 8 -3.92 -10.04 51.33
CA ASN A 8 -3.50 -10.98 52.37
C ASN A 8 -2.07 -10.64 52.83
N ILE A 9 -2.02 -9.78 53.84
CA ILE A 9 -0.84 -9.53 54.66
C ILE A 9 -0.80 -10.65 55.71
N LEU A 10 0.14 -11.59 55.56
CA LEU A 10 0.39 -12.61 56.57
C LEU A 10 1.24 -12.01 57.69
N LYS A 11 0.63 -12.01 58.89
CA LYS A 11 1.16 -11.55 60.17
C LYS A 11 2.49 -12.25 60.51
N ARG A 12 3.51 -11.43 60.76
CA ARG A 12 4.80 -11.82 61.35
C ARG A 12 4.57 -12.12 62.84
N GLN A 13 4.62 -13.39 63.25
CA GLN A 13 4.65 -13.77 64.67
C GLN A 13 6.04 -13.42 65.24
N GLN A 14 6.05 -12.65 66.32
CA GLN A 14 7.23 -12.32 67.11
C GLN A 14 7.56 -13.49 68.03
N THR A 15 8.79 -13.98 67.99
CA THR A 15 9.34 -14.91 68.99
C THR A 15 9.75 -14.13 70.25
N PRO A 16 9.50 -14.65 71.47
CA PRO A 16 9.90 -13.96 72.69
C PRO A 16 11.43 -14.01 72.87
N LYS A 17 12.01 -12.84 73.15
CA LYS A 17 13.43 -12.66 73.52
C LYS A 17 13.76 -13.43 74.79
N ALA A 18 14.74 -14.33 74.73
CA ALA A 18 15.31 -14.96 75.91
C ALA A 18 16.00 -13.91 76.79
N LYS A 19 15.58 -13.81 78.05
CA LYS A 19 16.19 -12.97 79.08
C LYS A 19 17.56 -13.54 79.45
N ASN A 20 18.60 -12.74 79.25
CA ASN A 20 19.93 -12.95 79.81
C ASN A 20 19.89 -12.81 81.33
N SER A 21 20.07 -13.91 82.06
CA SER A 21 20.44 -13.89 83.48
C SER A 21 21.89 -14.37 83.62
N ARG A 22 22.80 -13.43 83.84
CA ARG A 22 24.17 -13.71 84.30
C ARG A 22 24.13 -14.22 85.74
N PRO A 23 24.85 -15.29 86.11
CA PRO A 23 25.24 -15.53 87.49
C PRO A 23 26.62 -14.94 87.76
N MET A 24 26.71 -14.29 88.91
CA MET A 24 27.89 -13.63 89.47
C MET A 24 29.07 -14.59 89.75
N THR A 25 30.24 -13.96 89.74
CA THR A 25 31.56 -14.39 90.17
C THR A 25 31.57 -15.21 91.48
N GLY A 26 32.08 -16.44 91.37
CA GLY A 26 32.56 -17.25 92.48
C GLY A 26 33.91 -17.85 92.10
N THR A 27 34.91 -17.58 92.92
CA THR A 27 36.31 -18.01 92.84
C THR A 27 36.45 -19.54 92.89
N SER A 28 37.08 -20.16 91.89
CA SER A 28 37.63 -21.52 92.05
C SER A 28 38.77 -21.79 91.06
N LEU A 29 39.90 -22.22 91.60
CA LEU A 29 41.11 -22.61 90.86
C LEU A 29 40.86 -23.81 89.93
N GLY A 30 41.26 -23.70 88.65
CA GLY A 30 41.42 -24.83 87.71
C GLY A 30 40.35 -24.96 86.61
N PRO A 31 40.68 -25.54 85.44
CA PRO A 31 39.79 -25.59 84.28
C PRO A 31 38.84 -26.79 84.39
N GLY A 32 37.66 -26.57 84.97
CA GLY A 32 36.61 -27.58 84.97
C GLY A 32 35.48 -27.24 85.93
N LYS A 33 34.28 -26.99 85.39
CA LYS A 33 33.06 -26.83 86.18
C LYS A 33 32.59 -28.21 86.65
N TYR A 34 33.15 -28.69 87.75
CA TYR A 34 32.63 -29.86 88.43
C TYR A 34 31.48 -29.42 89.33
N ASN A 35 30.28 -29.98 89.12
CA ASN A 35 29.25 -29.96 90.16
C ASN A 35 29.79 -30.80 91.32
N ILE A 36 30.29 -30.16 92.36
CA ILE A 36 30.64 -30.81 93.62
C ILE A 36 29.31 -30.96 94.39
N PRO A 37 28.71 -32.16 94.48
CA PRO A 37 27.60 -32.35 95.41
C PRO A 37 28.10 -32.07 96.82
N LYS A 38 27.37 -31.23 97.57
CA LYS A 38 27.63 -30.96 98.99
C LYS A 38 27.81 -32.29 99.72
N HIS A 39 29.01 -32.50 100.23
CA HIS A 39 29.35 -33.63 101.07
C HIS A 39 28.54 -33.49 102.36
N ASN A 40 27.55 -34.37 102.58
CA ASN A 40 27.13 -34.63 103.95
C ASN A 40 28.32 -35.30 104.66
N PRO A 41 28.71 -34.87 105.87
CA PRO A 41 29.74 -35.56 106.62
C PRO A 41 29.25 -36.98 106.92
N SER A 42 29.90 -37.96 106.26
CA SER A 42 30.33 -39.28 106.77
C SER A 42 29.48 -39.96 107.88
N PRO A 43 29.30 -41.29 107.77
CA PRO A 43 30.02 -42.09 108.77
C PRO A 43 31.08 -42.96 108.11
N SER A 44 32.32 -42.55 108.32
CA SER A 44 33.45 -43.35 108.74
C SER A 44 33.00 -44.61 109.45
N TYR A 45 33.69 -45.70 109.15
CA TYR A 45 33.57 -46.98 109.81
C TYR A 45 33.68 -46.82 111.33
N GLU A 46 32.56 -46.70 112.02
CA GLU A 46 32.49 -46.78 113.47
C GLU A 46 32.35 -48.25 113.85
N PHE A 47 33.40 -48.81 114.45
CA PHE A 47 33.28 -50.07 115.17
C PHE A 47 32.15 -49.92 116.20
N GLN A 48 31.19 -50.83 116.17
CA GLN A 48 30.10 -50.87 117.13
C GLN A 48 30.69 -51.10 118.53
N LYS A 49 30.85 -50.02 119.32
CA LYS A 49 31.33 -50.03 120.71
C LYS A 49 30.20 -50.36 121.70
N SER A 50 29.21 -51.13 121.28
CA SER A 50 28.20 -51.69 122.19
C SER A 50 28.78 -52.98 122.79
N PRO A 51 28.85 -53.11 124.13
CA PRO A 51 29.29 -54.35 124.77
C PRO A 51 28.43 -55.53 124.29
N ARG A 52 29.08 -56.63 123.85
CA ARG A 52 28.40 -57.80 123.27
C ARG A 52 27.40 -58.47 124.22
N PHE A 53 27.43 -58.11 125.50
CA PHE A 53 26.46 -58.50 126.51
C PHE A 53 26.25 -57.30 127.45
N CYS A 54 25.38 -56.37 127.05
CA CYS A 54 24.75 -55.47 128.02
C CYS A 54 23.33 -55.94 128.28
N LEU A 55 23.15 -56.44 129.51
CA LEU A 55 21.89 -56.47 130.22
C LEU A 55 21.57 -55.01 130.56
N ASP A 56 20.75 -54.37 129.75
CA ASP A 56 20.22 -53.05 130.11
C ASP A 56 19.18 -53.22 131.24
N ASP A 57 19.62 -52.84 132.43
CA ASP A 57 18.98 -52.98 133.74
C ASP A 57 17.69 -52.18 133.97
N LYS A 58 16.98 -51.74 132.92
CA LYS A 58 15.70 -51.00 133.06
C LYS A 58 14.65 -51.32 131.99
N GLY A 59 14.52 -52.60 131.64
CA GLY A 59 13.38 -53.16 130.90
C GLY A 59 13.32 -54.67 131.14
N PRO A 60 12.16 -55.25 131.52
CA PRO A 60 12.15 -56.42 132.37
C PRO A 60 12.70 -57.68 131.69
N ILE A 61 13.40 -58.44 132.52
CA ILE A 61 13.73 -59.87 132.44
C ILE A 61 12.43 -60.67 132.20
N ALA A 62 11.85 -60.54 131.01
CA ALA A 62 10.54 -61.10 130.65
C ALA A 62 10.61 -62.09 129.49
N ASN A 63 11.82 -62.35 128.96
CA ASN A 63 12.02 -63.30 127.86
C ASN A 63 12.76 -64.59 128.26
N ILE A 64 13.18 -64.74 129.52
CA ILE A 64 13.76 -66.00 130.03
C ILE A 64 12.66 -66.94 130.57
N PHE A 65 11.55 -66.38 131.04
CA PHE A 65 10.29 -67.09 131.22
C PHE A 65 9.26 -66.45 130.30
N HIS A 66 9.19 -66.88 129.04
CA HIS A 66 8.14 -66.42 128.13
C HIS A 66 6.78 -66.66 128.81
N ARG A 67 6.14 -65.58 129.30
CA ARG A 67 4.69 -65.53 129.51
C ARG A 67 4.08 -65.85 128.16
N VAL A 68 3.72 -67.11 128.01
CA VAL A 68 3.12 -67.64 126.80
C VAL A 68 1.87 -66.80 126.54
N THR A 69 1.91 -65.95 125.53
CA THR A 69 0.75 -65.15 125.08
C THR A 69 -0.39 -66.11 124.73
N GLU A 70 -1.67 -65.73 124.83
CA GLU A 70 -2.80 -66.64 124.49
C GLU A 70 -2.63 -67.32 123.13
N LYS A 71 -2.09 -66.58 122.15
CA LYS A 71 -1.71 -67.12 120.83
C LYS A 71 -0.62 -68.18 120.91
N GLN A 72 0.43 -67.97 121.71
CA GLN A 72 1.48 -68.96 121.93
C GLN A 72 0.97 -70.14 122.78
N LYS A 73 -0.04 -69.95 123.65
CA LYS A 73 -0.67 -71.03 124.44
C LYS A 73 -1.49 -71.91 123.50
N GLN A 74 -2.25 -71.31 122.59
CA GLN A 74 -2.92 -72.03 121.50
C GLN A 74 -1.92 -72.71 120.56
N GLU A 75 -0.77 -72.09 120.28
CA GLU A 75 0.27 -72.70 119.45
C GLU A 75 0.96 -73.88 120.17
N ILE A 76 1.15 -73.81 121.49
CA ILE A 76 1.69 -74.90 122.30
C ILE A 76 0.64 -76.02 122.45
N VAL A 77 -0.62 -75.70 122.73
CA VAL A 77 -1.73 -76.68 122.79
C VAL A 77 -1.90 -77.38 121.44
N SER A 78 -1.90 -76.64 120.33
CA SER A 78 -1.95 -77.24 118.99
C SER A 78 -0.69 -78.03 118.62
N ARG A 79 0.50 -77.67 119.15
CA ARG A 79 1.72 -78.50 119.03
C ARG A 79 1.64 -79.76 119.89
N ILE A 80 1.03 -79.70 121.09
CA ILE A 80 0.81 -80.87 121.97
C ILE A 80 -0.25 -81.80 121.37
N GLU A 81 -1.35 -81.26 120.83
CA GLU A 81 -2.37 -82.02 120.09
C GLU A 81 -1.79 -82.67 118.83
N LYS A 82 -1.04 -81.91 118.01
CA LYS A 82 -0.32 -82.48 116.86
C LYS A 82 0.71 -83.53 117.28
N ASN A 83 1.37 -83.38 118.43
CA ASN A 83 2.30 -84.39 118.94
C ASN A 83 1.57 -85.64 119.49
N LYS A 84 0.39 -85.50 120.09
CA LYS A 84 -0.49 -86.64 120.45
C LYS A 84 -1.01 -87.36 119.20
N GLU A 85 -1.43 -86.62 118.17
CA GLU A 85 -1.79 -87.18 116.86
C GLU A 85 -0.59 -87.87 116.18
N LEU A 86 0.62 -87.31 116.31
CA LEU A 86 1.86 -87.94 115.85
C LEU A 86 2.18 -89.20 116.66
N ALA A 87 1.88 -89.24 117.96
CA ALA A 87 2.03 -90.42 118.83
C ALA A 87 1.16 -91.61 118.36
N SER A 88 -0.07 -91.35 117.89
CA SER A 88 -0.98 -92.36 117.33
C SER A 88 -0.64 -92.82 115.89
N ILE A 89 0.32 -92.18 115.23
CA ILE A 89 0.74 -92.52 113.87
C ILE A 89 1.85 -93.58 113.92
N SER A 90 1.70 -94.65 113.13
CA SER A 90 2.66 -95.76 113.07
C SER A 90 4.06 -95.31 112.61
N PRO A 91 5.15 -95.98 113.06
CA PRO A 91 6.53 -95.60 112.74
C PRO A 91 6.80 -95.42 111.24
N ALA A 92 6.17 -96.24 110.40
CA ALA A 92 6.29 -96.20 108.95
C ALA A 92 5.78 -94.87 108.33
N LYS A 93 4.73 -94.26 108.89
CA LYS A 93 4.19 -92.98 108.40
C LYS A 93 5.07 -91.79 108.84
N ARG A 94 5.73 -91.86 110.01
CA ARG A 94 6.67 -90.81 110.45
C ARG A 94 7.92 -90.73 109.58
N ALA A 95 8.49 -91.88 109.20
CA ALA A 95 9.64 -91.94 108.30
C ALA A 95 9.33 -91.31 106.93
N LYS A 96 8.13 -91.58 106.37
CA LYS A 96 7.67 -90.96 105.11
C LYS A 96 7.58 -89.43 105.20
N LEU A 97 6.99 -88.90 106.28
CA LEU A 97 6.87 -87.45 106.48
C LEU A 97 8.24 -86.76 106.66
N ALA A 98 9.20 -87.42 107.30
CA ALA A 98 10.56 -86.89 107.43
C ALA A 98 11.29 -86.86 106.08
N GLN A 99 11.16 -87.92 105.27
CA GLN A 99 11.68 -87.95 103.91
C GLN A 99 11.04 -86.88 103.01
N GLU A 100 9.72 -86.67 103.10
CA GLU A 100 9.05 -85.60 102.36
C GLU A 100 9.53 -84.20 102.78
N LYS A 101 9.80 -83.97 104.07
CA LYS A 101 10.36 -82.69 104.53
C LYS A 101 11.79 -82.48 104.05
N ALA A 102 12.63 -83.52 104.08
CA ALA A 102 13.99 -83.46 103.55
C ALA A 102 13.99 -83.19 102.04
N TYR A 103 13.12 -83.86 101.30
CA TYR A 103 12.92 -83.65 99.86
C TYR A 103 12.41 -82.24 99.54
N LYS A 104 11.43 -81.72 100.28
CA LYS A 104 10.97 -80.33 100.13
C LYS A 104 12.09 -79.32 100.40
N LYS A 105 13.00 -79.61 101.34
CA LYS A 105 14.14 -78.74 101.64
C LYS A 105 15.20 -78.76 100.55
N SER A 106 15.52 -79.92 99.96
CA SER A 106 16.45 -80.01 98.84
C SER A 106 15.90 -79.30 97.60
N VAL A 107 14.63 -79.52 97.26
CA VAL A 107 13.96 -78.83 96.15
C VAL A 107 14.00 -77.31 96.33
N ARG A 108 13.75 -76.79 97.55
CA ARG A 108 13.87 -75.35 97.82
C ARG A 108 15.29 -74.83 97.65
N ALA A 109 16.30 -75.58 98.08
CA ALA A 109 17.70 -75.18 97.91
C ALA A 109 18.09 -75.11 96.43
N ASP A 110 17.64 -76.06 95.61
CA ASP A 110 17.90 -76.09 94.18
C ASP A 110 17.20 -74.96 93.43
N VAL A 111 15.93 -74.69 93.76
CA VAL A 111 15.18 -73.54 93.24
C VAL A 111 15.88 -72.22 93.60
N THR A 112 16.41 -72.11 94.82
CA THR A 112 17.13 -70.90 95.25
C THR A 112 18.45 -70.71 94.49
N LYS A 113 19.20 -71.79 94.25
CA LYS A 113 20.42 -71.73 93.42
C LYS A 113 20.11 -71.34 91.97
N LEU A 114 19.05 -71.91 91.38
CA LEU A 114 18.63 -71.59 90.01
C LEU A 114 18.20 -70.14 89.88
N THR A 115 17.38 -69.63 90.81
CA THR A 115 16.93 -68.23 90.80
C THR A 115 18.09 -67.26 90.98
N GLN A 116 19.04 -67.53 91.87
CA GLN A 116 20.25 -66.69 92.00
C GLN A 116 21.08 -66.65 90.71
N ARG A 117 21.24 -67.79 90.03
CA ARG A 117 21.94 -67.86 88.74
C ARG A 117 21.23 -67.06 87.66
N GLN A 118 19.89 -67.13 87.60
CA GLN A 118 19.08 -66.34 86.67
C GLN A 118 19.21 -64.85 86.93
N ILE A 119 19.12 -64.40 88.19
CA ILE A 119 19.29 -62.98 88.56
C ILE A 119 20.69 -62.47 88.17
N TYR A 120 21.73 -63.29 88.36
CA TYR A 120 23.08 -62.93 87.95
C TYR A 120 23.20 -62.74 86.43
N LEU A 121 22.64 -63.68 85.65
CA LEU A 121 22.64 -63.60 84.19
C LEU A 121 21.88 -62.38 83.69
N GLU A 122 20.71 -62.09 84.27
CA GLU A 122 19.91 -60.92 83.90
C GLU A 122 20.65 -59.61 84.21
N LYS A 123 21.29 -59.51 85.39
CA LYS A 123 22.13 -58.35 85.74
C LYS A 123 23.32 -58.20 84.79
N LYS A 124 23.94 -59.30 84.37
CA LYS A 124 25.05 -59.29 83.39
C LYS A 124 24.58 -58.80 82.01
N GLN A 125 23.43 -59.29 81.53
CA GLN A 125 22.85 -58.86 80.26
C GLN A 125 22.49 -57.37 80.27
N LYS A 126 21.84 -56.87 81.33
CA LYS A 126 21.53 -55.44 81.48
C LYS A 126 22.79 -54.56 81.45
N LYS A 127 23.88 -54.99 82.09
CA LYS A 127 25.16 -54.27 82.01
C LYS A 127 25.75 -54.29 80.59
N GLN A 128 25.65 -55.43 79.90
CA GLN A 128 26.16 -55.58 78.55
C GLN A 128 25.39 -54.72 77.52
N THR A 129 24.06 -54.60 77.64
CA THR A 129 23.27 -53.72 76.75
C THR A 129 23.62 -52.26 76.96
N ILE A 130 23.76 -51.82 78.21
CA ILE A 130 24.20 -50.46 78.54
C ILE A 130 25.59 -50.17 77.94
N LEU A 131 26.53 -51.12 78.03
CA LEU A 131 27.85 -50.97 77.42
C LEU A 131 27.79 -50.90 75.90
N LYS A 132 27.00 -51.77 75.25
CA LYS A 132 26.78 -51.74 73.79
C LYS A 132 26.23 -50.38 73.34
N ASP A 133 25.26 -49.82 74.05
CA ASP A 133 24.71 -48.50 73.73
C ASP A 133 25.72 -47.37 73.94
N LYS A 134 26.58 -47.46 74.96
CA LYS A 134 27.67 -46.50 75.17
C LYS A 134 28.66 -46.54 74.01
N PHE A 135 29.09 -47.73 73.59
CA PHE A 135 29.99 -47.88 72.43
C PHE A 135 29.34 -47.41 71.13
N ARG A 136 28.06 -47.70 70.92
CA ARG A 136 27.32 -47.20 69.75
C ARG A 136 27.28 -45.67 69.73
N LYS A 137 26.98 -45.02 70.86
CA LYS A 137 26.98 -43.56 70.98
C LYS A 137 28.37 -42.96 70.78
N LEU A 138 29.41 -43.64 71.27
CA LEU A 138 30.80 -43.21 71.09
C LEU A 138 31.23 -43.31 69.61
N ASN A 139 30.97 -44.45 68.96
CA ASN A 139 31.25 -44.61 67.52
C ASN A 139 30.51 -43.58 66.68
N TYR A 140 29.25 -43.29 67.02
CA TYR A 140 28.50 -42.23 66.36
C TYR A 140 29.14 -40.84 66.53
N ARG A 141 29.68 -40.53 67.72
CA ARG A 141 30.37 -39.26 67.96
C ARG A 141 31.72 -39.17 67.24
N MET A 142 32.45 -40.28 67.16
CA MET A 142 33.72 -40.34 66.43
C MET A 142 33.51 -40.17 64.91
N ASN A 143 32.45 -40.78 64.36
CA ASN A 143 32.17 -40.76 62.92
C ASN A 143 31.19 -39.62 62.53
N LEU A 144 30.83 -38.74 63.47
CA LEU A 144 29.95 -37.62 63.24
C LEU A 144 30.37 -36.71 62.07
N PRO A 145 31.67 -36.35 61.90
CA PRO A 145 32.09 -35.54 60.75
C PRO A 145 31.83 -36.24 59.41
N GLU A 146 32.19 -37.53 59.29
CA GLU A 146 31.96 -38.31 58.06
C GLU A 146 30.46 -38.42 57.72
N VAL A 147 29.62 -38.65 58.72
CA VAL A 147 28.16 -38.72 58.54
C VAL A 147 27.58 -37.37 58.10
N LEU A 148 28.11 -36.25 58.62
CA LEU A 148 27.72 -34.91 58.21
C LEU A 148 28.15 -34.61 56.76
N ASP A 149 29.37 -34.99 56.38
CA ASP A 149 29.88 -34.79 55.01
C ASP A 149 29.06 -35.59 53.99
N VAL A 150 28.72 -36.84 54.31
CA VAL A 150 27.82 -37.66 53.48
C VAL A 150 26.45 -37.01 53.37
N ARG A 151 25.88 -36.51 54.49
CA ARG A 151 24.58 -35.84 54.48
C ARG A 151 24.60 -34.55 53.65
N LEU A 152 25.63 -33.73 53.79
CA LEU A 152 25.82 -32.51 53.00
C LEU A 152 25.96 -32.83 51.52
N SER A 153 26.74 -33.86 51.18
CA SER A 153 26.90 -34.34 49.81
C SER A 153 25.57 -34.76 49.20
N TRP A 154 24.74 -35.51 49.93
CA TRP A 154 23.39 -35.87 49.47
C TRP A 154 22.47 -34.67 49.28
N ILE A 155 22.55 -33.67 50.16
CA ILE A 155 21.78 -32.42 50.03
C ILE A 155 22.21 -31.67 48.77
N ILE A 156 23.53 -31.52 48.53
CA ILE A 156 24.07 -30.84 47.37
C ILE A 156 23.66 -31.56 46.07
N ILE A 157 23.76 -32.89 46.03
CA ILE A 157 23.30 -33.70 44.89
C ILE A 157 21.80 -33.47 44.64
N SER A 158 20.98 -33.52 45.70
CA SER A 158 19.54 -33.30 45.60
C SER A 158 19.19 -31.90 45.07
N ILE A 159 19.93 -30.87 45.52
CA ILE A 159 19.79 -29.50 45.02
C ILE A 159 20.20 -29.43 43.55
N GLY A 160 21.33 -30.03 43.16
CA GLY A 160 21.80 -30.07 41.78
C GLY A 160 20.78 -30.71 40.83
N VAL A 161 20.19 -31.85 41.23
CA VAL A 161 19.13 -32.52 40.47
C VAL A 161 17.86 -31.66 40.40
N GLY A 162 17.49 -30.99 41.51
CA GLY A 162 16.36 -30.06 41.55
C GLY A 162 16.53 -28.87 40.60
N ILE A 163 17.70 -28.23 40.61
CA ILE A 163 18.06 -27.14 39.71
C ILE A 163 18.05 -27.61 38.25
N GLY A 164 18.65 -28.76 37.95
CA GLY A 164 18.63 -29.33 36.60
C GLY A 164 17.22 -29.56 36.06
N ASN A 165 16.32 -30.13 36.89
CA ASN A 165 14.93 -30.35 36.51
C ASN A 165 14.14 -29.05 36.32
N THR A 166 14.33 -28.05 37.19
CA THR A 166 13.66 -26.75 37.03
C THR A 166 14.11 -26.03 35.76
N ILE A 167 15.40 -25.99 35.46
CA ILE A 167 15.93 -25.41 34.21
C ILE A 167 15.35 -26.15 33.00
N ARG A 168 15.35 -27.50 33.01
CA ARG A 168 14.78 -28.30 31.92
C ARG A 168 13.30 -27.98 31.69
N ASN A 169 12.53 -27.81 32.77
CA ASN A 169 11.12 -27.46 32.69
C ASN A 169 10.90 -26.02 32.19
N LEU A 170 11.72 -25.06 32.61
CA LEU A 170 11.67 -23.69 32.09
C LEU A 170 11.95 -23.64 30.57
N ILE A 171 12.94 -24.39 30.09
CA ILE A 171 13.24 -24.49 28.65
C ILE A 171 12.06 -25.12 27.89
N LYS A 172 11.49 -26.22 28.41
CA LYS A 172 10.30 -26.85 27.81
C LYS A 172 9.11 -25.89 27.75
N ASN A 173 8.89 -25.11 28.82
CA ASN A 173 7.80 -24.13 28.88
C ASN A 173 8.02 -22.96 27.91
N ARG A 174 9.25 -22.45 27.78
CA ARG A 174 9.60 -21.43 26.77
C ARG A 174 9.35 -21.95 25.35
N LYS A 175 9.75 -23.19 25.04
CA LYS A 175 9.47 -23.82 23.73
C LYS A 175 7.96 -23.94 23.47
N LYS A 176 7.19 -24.43 24.45
CA LYS A 176 5.72 -24.53 24.35
C LYS A 176 5.07 -23.16 24.15
N LEU A 177 5.52 -22.13 24.87
CA LEU A 177 5.01 -20.77 24.73
C LEU A 177 5.27 -20.21 23.33
N ARG A 178 6.47 -20.40 22.78
CA ARG A 178 6.84 -19.98 21.41
C ARG A 178 5.95 -20.64 20.35
N VAL A 179 5.65 -21.93 20.50
CA VAL A 179 4.74 -22.64 19.58
C VAL A 179 3.31 -22.08 19.68
N ARG A 180 2.82 -21.83 20.90
CA ARG A 180 1.48 -21.26 21.13
C ARG A 180 1.37 -19.84 20.56
N SER A 181 2.36 -18.99 20.79
CA SER A 181 2.35 -17.61 20.28
C SER A 181 2.41 -17.58 18.74
N LEU A 182 3.20 -18.46 18.12
CA LEU A 182 3.27 -18.58 16.66
C LEU A 182 1.93 -19.04 16.08
N LYS A 183 1.26 -20.03 16.70
CA LYS A 183 -0.10 -20.45 16.30
C LYS A 183 -1.11 -19.29 16.40
N LEU A 184 -1.05 -18.52 17.49
CA LEU A 184 -1.93 -17.38 17.70
C LEU A 184 -1.69 -16.27 16.66
N LEU A 185 -0.43 -15.99 16.33
CA LEU A 185 -0.05 -15.05 15.27
C LEU A 185 -0.54 -15.49 13.89
N LEU A 186 -0.42 -16.79 13.57
CA LEU A 186 -0.94 -17.34 12.32
C LEU A 186 -2.47 -17.22 12.25
N TRP A 187 -3.16 -17.50 13.35
CA TRP A 187 -4.61 -17.34 13.44
C TRP A 187 -5.04 -15.88 13.27
N LEU A 188 -4.36 -14.94 13.94
CA LEU A 188 -4.60 -13.50 13.81
C LEU A 188 -4.35 -13.02 12.37
N LYS A 189 -3.25 -13.47 11.73
CA LYS A 189 -2.97 -13.20 10.32
C LYS A 189 -4.11 -13.67 9.41
N GLN A 190 -4.68 -14.84 9.69
CA GLN A 190 -5.79 -15.37 8.90
C GLN A 190 -7.06 -14.52 9.08
N ILE A 191 -7.36 -14.10 10.32
CA ILE A 191 -8.48 -13.19 10.61
C ILE A 191 -8.31 -11.86 9.87
N CYS A 192 -7.13 -11.24 9.96
CA CYS A 192 -6.85 -9.98 9.26
C CYS A 192 -7.03 -10.12 7.74
N ARG A 193 -6.60 -11.25 7.15
CA ARG A 193 -6.85 -11.54 5.73
C ARG A 193 -8.34 -11.67 5.41
N CYS A 194 -9.10 -12.36 6.25
CA CYS A 194 -10.55 -12.48 6.09
C CYS A 194 -11.25 -11.11 6.17
N ILE A 195 -10.90 -10.29 7.15
CA ILE A 195 -11.42 -8.91 7.29
C ILE A 195 -11.09 -8.09 6.04
N GLY A 196 -9.84 -8.14 5.56
CA GLY A 196 -9.44 -7.48 4.33
C GLY A 196 -10.26 -7.91 3.11
N LYS A 197 -10.51 -9.21 2.94
CA LYS A 197 -11.38 -9.73 1.87
C LYS A 197 -12.82 -9.22 1.98
N ILE A 198 -13.39 -9.19 3.19
CA ILE A 198 -14.74 -8.67 3.43
C ILE A 198 -14.82 -7.18 3.06
N VAL A 199 -13.82 -6.39 3.41
CA VAL A 199 -13.75 -4.96 3.07
C VAL A 199 -13.71 -4.77 1.55
N LEU A 200 -12.89 -5.54 0.83
CA LEU A 200 -12.82 -5.52 -0.63
C LEU A 200 -14.15 -5.91 -1.28
N LEU A 201 -14.80 -6.98 -0.79
CA LEU A 201 -16.12 -7.40 -1.25
C LEU A 201 -17.18 -6.33 -1.01
N LYS A 202 -17.19 -5.67 0.16
CA LYS A 202 -18.09 -4.55 0.47
C LYS A 202 -17.89 -3.38 -0.49
N LYS A 203 -16.64 -3.05 -0.86
CA LYS A 203 -16.32 -2.02 -1.86
C LYS A 203 -16.87 -2.39 -3.24
N LYS A 204 -16.65 -3.63 -3.69
CA LYS A 204 -17.17 -4.16 -4.96
C LYS A 204 -18.71 -4.14 -4.99
N TYR A 205 -19.36 -4.53 -3.89
CA TYR A 205 -20.81 -4.50 -3.76
C TYR A 205 -21.37 -3.07 -3.83
N LYS A 206 -20.77 -2.11 -3.10
CA LYS A 206 -21.15 -0.69 -3.20
C LYS A 206 -21.04 -0.16 -4.63
N TYR A 207 -19.93 -0.45 -5.30
CA TYR A 207 -19.71 -0.03 -6.68
C TYR A 207 -20.78 -0.61 -7.64
N THR A 208 -20.98 -1.94 -7.60
CA THR A 208 -21.97 -2.60 -8.47
C THR A 208 -23.40 -2.10 -8.21
N ARG A 209 -23.77 -1.84 -6.94
CA ARG A 209 -25.06 -1.23 -6.60
C ARG A 209 -25.20 0.18 -7.18
N SER A 210 -24.18 1.01 -7.08
CA SER A 210 -24.18 2.36 -7.68
C SER A 210 -24.29 2.30 -9.20
N VAL A 211 -23.50 1.45 -9.85
CA VAL A 211 -23.57 1.23 -11.31
C VAL A 211 -24.96 0.75 -11.72
N ARG A 212 -25.57 -0.18 -10.97
CA ARG A 212 -26.94 -0.65 -11.24
C ARG A 212 -27.97 0.48 -11.12
N LYS A 213 -27.86 1.35 -10.11
CA LYS A 213 -28.72 2.54 -9.99
C LYS A 213 -28.54 3.50 -11.17
N ILE A 214 -27.30 3.76 -11.59
CA ILE A 214 -27.02 4.58 -12.77
C ILE A 214 -27.60 3.92 -14.02
N LYS A 215 -27.41 2.60 -14.19
CA LYS A 215 -27.90 1.84 -15.33
C LYS A 215 -29.43 1.86 -15.41
N ILE A 216 -30.14 1.70 -14.29
CA ILE A 216 -31.61 1.66 -14.27
C ILE A 216 -32.20 3.06 -14.40
N ASN A 217 -31.64 4.06 -13.72
CA ASN A 217 -32.26 5.39 -13.64
C ASN A 217 -31.77 6.32 -14.76
N LEU A 218 -30.48 6.30 -15.08
CA LEU A 218 -29.87 7.30 -15.96
C LEU A 218 -29.96 6.88 -17.44
N ILE A 219 -29.78 5.60 -17.76
CA ILE A 219 -29.83 5.11 -19.15
C ILE A 219 -31.18 5.36 -19.84
N PRO A 220 -32.36 5.07 -19.24
CA PRO A 220 -33.62 5.38 -19.91
C PRO A 220 -33.80 6.88 -20.11
N ILE A 221 -33.35 7.72 -19.16
CA ILE A 221 -33.39 9.18 -19.30
C ILE A 221 -32.48 9.63 -20.46
N ILE A 222 -31.26 9.09 -20.56
CA ILE A 222 -30.33 9.39 -21.66
C ILE A 222 -30.93 8.94 -23.01
N HIS A 223 -31.49 7.73 -23.10
CA HIS A 223 -32.15 7.28 -24.32
C HIS A 223 -33.33 8.15 -24.70
N LEU A 224 -34.17 8.53 -23.73
CA LEU A 224 -35.29 9.43 -23.92
C LEU A 224 -34.81 10.80 -24.40
N TRP A 225 -33.75 11.35 -23.80
CA TRP A 225 -33.14 12.61 -24.21
C TRP A 225 -32.57 12.54 -25.63
N VAL A 226 -31.82 11.49 -25.98
CA VAL A 226 -31.31 11.27 -27.34
C VAL A 226 -32.46 11.17 -28.34
N ASN A 227 -33.52 10.41 -28.01
CA ASN A 227 -34.69 10.26 -28.86
C ASN A 227 -35.44 11.58 -29.05
N GLN A 228 -35.60 12.38 -27.99
CA GLN A 228 -36.16 13.73 -28.07
C GLN A 228 -35.30 14.64 -28.94
N ARG A 229 -33.97 14.60 -28.80
CA ARG A 229 -33.05 15.39 -29.62
C ARG A 229 -33.16 15.01 -31.10
N LYS A 230 -33.16 13.70 -31.42
CA LYS A 230 -33.39 13.18 -32.78
C LYS A 230 -34.73 13.67 -33.35
N LYS A 231 -35.82 13.60 -32.56
CA LYS A 231 -37.14 14.12 -32.97
C LYS A 231 -37.10 15.62 -33.25
N ARG A 232 -36.44 16.42 -32.39
CA ARG A 232 -36.28 17.87 -32.59
C ARG A 232 -35.49 18.19 -33.85
N TYR A 233 -34.37 17.51 -34.09
CA TYR A 233 -33.59 17.69 -35.32
C TYR A 233 -34.36 17.25 -36.56
N LYS A 234 -35.08 16.13 -36.52
CA LYS A 234 -35.94 15.69 -37.63
C LYS A 234 -37.01 16.75 -37.95
N LYS A 235 -37.67 17.32 -36.92
CA LYS A 235 -38.63 18.42 -37.11
C LYS A 235 -37.96 19.69 -37.66
N ALA A 236 -36.78 20.05 -37.17
CA ALA A 236 -36.05 21.21 -37.68
C ALA A 236 -35.63 21.03 -39.15
N ILE A 237 -35.15 19.83 -39.52
CA ILE A 237 -34.81 19.48 -40.90
C ILE A 237 -36.07 19.53 -41.77
N LEU A 238 -37.17 18.91 -41.33
CA LEU A 238 -38.46 18.98 -42.03
C LEU A 238 -38.92 20.43 -42.19
N LEU A 239 -38.89 21.25 -41.15
CA LEU A 239 -39.23 22.67 -41.23
C LEU A 239 -38.30 23.44 -42.16
N VAL A 240 -37.01 23.13 -42.22
CA VAL A 240 -36.08 23.76 -43.18
C VAL A 240 -36.38 23.31 -44.61
N ILE A 241 -36.71 22.04 -44.83
CA ILE A 241 -37.10 21.51 -46.15
C ILE A 241 -38.44 22.10 -46.57
N GLU A 242 -39.45 22.04 -45.72
CA GLU A 242 -40.77 22.62 -45.94
C GLU A 242 -40.68 24.12 -46.14
N LYS A 243 -39.94 24.87 -45.30
CA LYS A 243 -39.68 26.30 -45.50
C LYS A 243 -38.89 26.55 -46.77
N LYS A 244 -37.95 25.71 -47.18
CA LYS A 244 -37.21 25.87 -48.45
C LYS A 244 -38.07 25.57 -49.67
N ASN A 245 -39.01 24.64 -49.55
CA ASN A 245 -39.98 24.29 -50.59
C ASN A 245 -41.16 25.28 -50.64
N SER A 246 -41.58 25.85 -49.51
CA SER A 246 -42.72 26.79 -49.41
C SER A 246 -42.31 28.26 -49.43
N SER A 247 -41.05 28.59 -49.13
CA SER A 247 -40.58 29.97 -49.25
C SER A 247 -40.23 30.31 -50.68
N ASN A 248 -40.57 31.54 -51.06
CA ASN A 248 -40.09 32.29 -52.21
C ASN A 248 -38.55 32.33 -52.37
N HIS A 249 -37.77 31.60 -51.57
CA HIS A 249 -36.33 31.57 -51.61
C HIS A 249 -35.77 30.80 -52.81
N LEU A 250 -36.37 29.67 -53.22
CA LEU A 250 -35.98 29.01 -54.47
C LEU A 250 -36.30 29.89 -55.69
N VAL A 251 -37.49 30.50 -55.72
CA VAL A 251 -37.86 31.47 -56.76
C VAL A 251 -36.92 32.68 -56.74
N SER A 252 -36.60 33.23 -55.56
CA SER A 252 -35.65 34.32 -55.39
C SER A 252 -34.23 33.93 -55.82
N MET A 253 -33.78 32.71 -55.53
CA MET A 253 -32.47 32.21 -55.98
C MET A 253 -32.44 32.03 -57.50
N ILE A 254 -33.51 31.49 -58.10
CA ILE A 254 -33.66 31.37 -59.55
C ILE A 254 -33.67 32.77 -60.20
N MET A 255 -34.38 33.73 -59.62
CA MET A 255 -34.40 35.13 -60.09
C MET A 255 -33.04 35.80 -59.96
N GLN A 256 -32.33 35.62 -58.84
CA GLN A 256 -30.97 36.12 -58.64
C GLN A 256 -29.97 35.46 -59.59
N TRP A 257 -30.13 34.17 -59.88
CA TRP A 257 -29.29 33.48 -60.85
C TRP A 257 -29.57 33.99 -62.27
N LYS A 258 -30.84 34.11 -62.66
CA LYS A 258 -31.25 34.66 -63.95
C LYS A 258 -30.76 36.10 -64.13
N SER A 259 -30.86 36.95 -63.11
CA SER A 259 -30.36 38.32 -63.18
C SER A 259 -28.85 38.38 -63.32
N LYS A 260 -28.09 37.53 -62.61
CA LYS A 260 -26.64 37.38 -62.79
C LYS A 260 -26.27 36.90 -64.19
N VAL A 261 -26.97 35.92 -64.74
CA VAL A 261 -26.75 35.43 -66.11
C VAL A 261 -26.99 36.55 -67.13
N ILE A 262 -28.11 37.28 -67.01
CA ILE A 262 -28.42 38.42 -67.87
C ILE A 262 -27.35 39.51 -67.76
N PHE A 263 -26.90 39.80 -66.54
CA PHE A 263 -25.82 40.76 -66.30
C PHE A 263 -24.51 40.34 -66.99
N ILE A 264 -24.09 39.08 -66.84
CA ILE A 264 -22.89 38.54 -67.50
C ILE A 264 -23.04 38.64 -69.02
N GLN A 265 -24.20 38.25 -69.57
CA GLN A 265 -24.46 38.35 -71.01
C GLN A 265 -24.38 39.80 -71.51
N LYS A 266 -24.98 40.75 -70.79
CA LYS A 266 -24.92 42.18 -71.11
C LYS A 266 -23.48 42.69 -71.07
N MET A 267 -22.71 42.33 -70.04
CA MET A 267 -21.30 42.71 -69.92
C MET A 267 -20.43 42.10 -71.01
N MET A 268 -20.66 40.84 -71.38
CA MET A 268 -19.97 40.21 -72.52
C MET A 268 -20.29 40.92 -73.84
N LYS A 269 -21.57 41.24 -74.09
CA LYS A 269 -21.98 42.00 -75.28
C LYS A 269 -21.30 43.37 -75.34
N ASN A 270 -21.30 44.10 -74.22
CA ASN A 270 -20.63 45.39 -74.13
C ASN A 270 -19.11 45.26 -74.33
N ALA A 271 -18.47 44.26 -73.72
CA ALA A 271 -17.04 44.01 -73.89
C ALA A 271 -16.67 43.68 -75.34
N LEU A 272 -17.50 42.90 -76.04
CA LEU A 272 -17.33 42.63 -77.47
C LEU A 272 -17.49 43.90 -78.30
N PHE A 273 -18.48 44.74 -78.00
CA PHE A 273 -18.67 46.03 -78.66
C PHE A 273 -17.46 46.96 -78.47
N PHE A 274 -16.98 47.15 -77.24
CA PHE A 274 -15.78 47.95 -76.98
C PHE A 274 -14.54 47.40 -77.66
N LYS A 275 -14.38 46.06 -77.70
CA LYS A 275 -13.28 45.41 -78.40
C LYS A 275 -13.32 45.68 -79.92
N LEU A 276 -14.51 45.61 -80.53
CA LEU A 276 -14.69 45.92 -81.95
C LEU A 276 -14.38 47.39 -82.22
N SER A 277 -14.99 48.30 -81.46
CA SER A 277 -14.77 49.74 -81.57
C SER A 277 -13.28 50.11 -81.42
N LEU A 278 -12.57 49.53 -80.45
CA LEU A 278 -11.13 49.75 -80.28
C LEU A 278 -10.34 49.35 -81.53
N TYR A 279 -10.60 48.18 -82.11
CA TYR A 279 -9.88 47.75 -83.31
C TYR A 279 -10.20 48.62 -84.52
N GLU A 280 -11.45 49.03 -84.69
CA GLU A 280 -11.84 49.96 -85.76
C GLU A 280 -11.12 51.32 -85.61
N SER A 281 -11.07 51.87 -84.39
CA SER A 281 -10.37 53.13 -84.13
C SER A 281 -8.86 53.02 -84.32
N LEU A 282 -8.23 51.92 -83.91
CA LEU A 282 -6.80 51.68 -84.13
C LEU A 282 -6.48 51.47 -85.62
N LEU A 283 -7.35 50.78 -86.36
CA LEU A 283 -7.20 50.59 -87.80
C LEU A 283 -7.35 51.93 -88.55
N TYR A 284 -8.27 52.79 -88.11
CA TYR A 284 -8.41 54.15 -88.64
C TYR A 284 -7.13 54.97 -88.42
N ARG A 285 -6.57 54.97 -87.20
CA ARG A 285 -5.29 55.66 -86.90
C ARG A 285 -4.12 55.08 -87.69
N TRP A 286 -4.08 53.77 -87.88
CA TRP A 286 -3.07 53.13 -88.74
C TRP A 286 -3.15 53.68 -90.17
N ASN A 287 -4.35 53.71 -90.75
CA ASN A 287 -4.54 54.21 -92.11
C ASN A 287 -4.16 55.70 -92.22
N GLN A 288 -4.44 56.48 -91.18
CA GLN A 288 -4.04 57.89 -91.11
C GLN A 288 -2.51 58.04 -91.05
N ALA A 289 -1.82 57.22 -90.25
CA ALA A 289 -0.36 57.24 -90.18
C ALA A 289 0.30 56.76 -91.50
N GLU A 290 -0.28 55.75 -92.16
CA GLU A 290 0.16 55.28 -93.48
C GLU A 290 -0.01 56.38 -94.53
N TYR A 291 -1.13 57.09 -94.50
CA TYR A 291 -1.37 58.25 -95.37
C TYR A 291 -0.36 59.37 -95.14
N ASN A 292 -0.11 59.74 -93.87
CA ASN A 292 0.87 60.76 -93.50
C ASN A 292 2.32 60.39 -93.93
N LEU A 293 2.69 59.10 -93.87
CA LEU A 293 4.00 58.60 -94.33
C LEU A 293 4.15 58.64 -95.85
N LEU A 294 3.06 58.41 -96.59
CA LEU A 294 3.05 58.45 -98.06
C LEU A 294 2.97 59.89 -98.59
N GLU A 295 2.47 60.83 -97.79
CA GLU A 295 2.38 62.28 -98.10
C GLU A 295 3.59 63.11 -97.62
N GLU A 296 4.79 62.54 -97.44
CA GLU A 296 5.97 63.40 -97.22
C GLU A 296 6.08 64.49 -98.31
N PRO A 297 6.47 65.73 -97.95
CA PRO A 297 6.00 66.95 -98.56
C PRO A 297 6.75 67.26 -99.86
N THR A 298 6.36 66.61 -100.94
CA THR A 298 6.58 67.14 -102.29
C THR A 298 5.24 67.38 -102.95
N GLU A 299 4.94 68.66 -103.12
CA GLU A 299 3.84 69.25 -103.88
C GLU A 299 2.50 69.46 -103.14
N ASN A 300 2.43 70.65 -102.51
CA ASN A 300 1.22 71.46 -102.40
C ASN A 300 0.33 71.32 -103.64
N LYS A 301 -0.87 70.74 -103.51
CA LYS A 301 -2.02 71.09 -104.36
C LYS A 301 -3.36 70.58 -103.79
N PHE A 302 -4.23 71.56 -103.56
CA PHE A 302 -5.69 71.49 -103.39
C PHE A 302 -6.29 71.08 -102.04
N LYS A 303 -6.52 72.12 -101.22
CA LYS A 303 -7.63 72.20 -100.25
C LYS A 303 -8.96 71.80 -100.93
N LYS A 304 -9.46 70.58 -100.67
CA LYS A 304 -10.89 70.25 -100.86
C LYS A 304 -11.64 70.48 -99.55
N ARG A 305 -12.59 71.42 -99.59
CA ARG A 305 -13.59 71.70 -98.55
C ARG A 305 -14.33 70.41 -98.17
N ARG A 306 -14.33 70.06 -96.88
CA ARG A 306 -15.20 69.04 -96.30
C ARG A 306 -16.60 69.62 -96.06
N THR A 307 -17.58 69.19 -96.83
CA THR A 307 -18.99 69.21 -96.41
C THR A 307 -19.36 67.79 -95.99
N ILE A 308 -19.57 67.61 -94.68
CA ILE A 308 -19.94 66.34 -94.06
C ILE A 308 -21.45 66.15 -94.27
N SER A 309 -21.82 65.24 -95.18
CA SER A 309 -23.17 64.67 -95.24
C SER A 309 -23.20 63.39 -94.40
N MET A 310 -23.82 63.50 -93.22
CA MET A 310 -24.15 62.37 -92.35
C MET A 310 -25.38 61.64 -92.90
N ARG A 311 -25.20 60.67 -93.80
CA ARG A 311 -26.14 59.55 -94.08
C ARG A 311 -25.58 58.60 -95.15
N SER A 312 -24.87 57.55 -94.72
CA SER A 312 -24.80 56.24 -95.41
C SER A 312 -23.95 55.23 -94.62
N SER A 313 -24.48 54.74 -93.51
CA SER A 313 -23.95 53.53 -92.86
C SER A 313 -24.47 52.28 -93.58
N LYS A 314 -23.95 51.99 -94.78
CA LYS A 314 -24.05 50.68 -95.47
C LYS A 314 -23.26 50.64 -96.78
N THR A 315 -22.01 51.09 -96.77
CA THR A 315 -21.05 50.77 -97.84
C THR A 315 -19.84 50.07 -97.23
N LYS A 316 -19.83 48.77 -97.46
CA LYS A 316 -18.67 47.89 -97.39
C LYS A 316 -17.54 48.46 -98.26
N PHE A 317 -16.32 48.51 -97.71
CA PHE A 317 -15.04 48.44 -98.44
C PHE A 317 -14.84 49.40 -99.62
N GLN A 318 -14.64 50.70 -99.39
CA GLN A 318 -14.03 51.60 -100.39
C GLN A 318 -12.99 52.58 -99.78
N ASN A 319 -12.16 52.08 -98.87
CA ASN A 319 -10.83 52.68 -98.59
C ASN A 319 -9.69 51.73 -99.02
N GLU A 320 -9.96 50.75 -99.89
CA GLU A 320 -8.94 49.84 -100.43
C GLU A 320 -8.04 50.49 -101.49
N GLY A 321 -8.36 51.71 -101.94
CA GLY A 321 -7.62 52.37 -103.03
C GLY A 321 -6.27 52.99 -102.67
N PHE A 322 -5.87 53.04 -101.40
CA PHE A 322 -4.66 53.78 -100.97
C PHE A 322 -3.75 53.02 -99.98
N SER A 323 -4.05 51.76 -99.64
CA SER A 323 -3.23 51.03 -98.67
C SER A 323 -2.32 50.01 -99.32
N THR A 324 -1.03 50.08 -98.97
CA THR A 324 0.01 49.15 -99.42
C THR A 324 -0.03 47.81 -98.69
N ILE A 325 -0.70 47.74 -97.53
CA ILE A 325 -0.73 46.57 -96.64
C ILE A 325 -2.18 46.06 -96.46
N PRO A 326 -2.46 44.76 -96.68
CA PRO A 326 -3.79 44.18 -96.45
C PRO A 326 -4.31 44.36 -95.01
N ILE A 327 -5.63 44.58 -94.87
CA ILE A 327 -6.32 44.82 -93.58
C ILE A 327 -6.06 43.68 -92.57
N ASP A 328 -6.06 42.44 -93.02
CA ASP A 328 -5.83 41.27 -92.16
C ASP A 328 -4.43 41.26 -91.54
N ILE A 329 -3.45 41.83 -92.24
CA ILE A 329 -2.05 41.94 -91.79
C ILE A 329 -1.90 43.10 -90.81
N LYS A 330 -2.51 44.25 -91.11
CA LYS A 330 -2.63 45.36 -90.15
C LYS A 330 -3.26 44.86 -88.85
N MET A 331 -4.37 44.14 -88.96
CA MET A 331 -5.05 43.61 -87.79
C MET A 331 -4.25 42.53 -87.06
N PHE A 332 -3.44 41.74 -87.76
CA PHE A 332 -2.52 40.79 -87.15
C PHE A 332 -1.53 41.50 -86.23
N LEU A 333 -0.85 42.52 -86.76
CA LEU A 333 0.20 43.25 -86.06
C LEU A 333 -0.37 44.05 -84.88
N ILE A 334 -1.51 44.73 -85.07
CA ILE A 334 -2.24 45.40 -83.98
C ILE A 334 -2.63 44.38 -82.88
N ARG A 335 -3.13 43.19 -83.25
CA ARG A 335 -3.46 42.15 -82.26
C ARG A 335 -2.23 41.56 -81.57
N LYS A 336 -1.10 41.46 -82.27
CA LYS A 336 0.17 40.93 -81.72
C LYS A 336 0.74 41.90 -80.68
N THR A 337 0.83 43.18 -81.01
CA THR A 337 1.33 44.22 -80.10
C THR A 337 0.42 44.42 -78.88
N ILE A 338 -0.91 44.40 -79.04
CA ILE A 338 -1.83 44.43 -77.90
C ILE A 338 -1.60 43.23 -76.97
N ARG A 339 -1.36 42.03 -77.52
CA ARG A 339 -1.06 40.85 -76.72
C ARG A 339 0.23 41.02 -75.93
N GLU A 340 1.27 41.61 -76.53
CA GLU A 340 2.56 41.86 -75.86
C GLU A 340 2.41 42.87 -74.71
N ILE A 341 1.74 43.99 -74.94
CA ILE A 341 1.46 45.01 -73.91
C ILE A 341 0.67 44.39 -72.75
N MET A 342 -0.39 43.65 -73.06
CA MET A 342 -1.20 42.99 -72.04
C MET A 342 -0.44 41.88 -71.31
N LYS A 343 0.42 41.12 -72.01
CA LYS A 343 1.27 40.09 -71.40
C LYS A 343 2.22 40.70 -70.38
N GLN A 344 2.86 41.82 -70.70
CA GLN A 344 3.73 42.53 -69.77
C GLN A 344 2.94 43.00 -68.54
N TYR A 345 1.78 43.64 -68.75
CA TYR A 345 0.89 44.04 -67.65
C TYR A 345 0.49 42.87 -66.74
N PHE A 346 0.16 41.71 -67.31
CA PHE A 346 -0.21 40.54 -66.50
C PHE A 346 0.98 39.98 -65.71
N ILE A 347 2.19 40.03 -66.25
CA ILE A 347 3.42 39.66 -65.52
C ILE A 347 3.61 40.59 -64.32
N ASP A 348 3.49 41.90 -64.53
CA ASP A 348 3.68 42.89 -63.47
C ASP A 348 2.59 42.80 -62.40
N LEU A 349 1.34 42.58 -62.81
CA LEU A 349 0.22 42.33 -61.90
C LEU A 349 0.38 41.03 -61.10
N HIS A 350 0.98 40.00 -61.69
CA HIS A 350 1.28 38.75 -60.99
C HIS A 350 2.37 38.95 -59.93
N LYS A 351 3.45 39.68 -60.27
CA LYS A 351 4.51 40.07 -59.32
C LYS A 351 3.92 40.86 -58.14
N PHE A 352 3.12 41.88 -58.44
CA PHE A 352 2.39 42.66 -57.44
C PHE A 352 1.54 41.78 -56.50
N LYS A 353 0.75 40.84 -57.05
CA LYS A 353 -0.09 39.94 -56.23
C LYS A 353 0.74 39.06 -55.30
N ILE A 354 1.90 38.58 -55.75
CA ILE A 354 2.80 37.77 -54.92
C ILE A 354 3.34 38.61 -53.77
N GLU A 355 3.89 39.78 -54.05
CA GLU A 355 4.47 40.68 -53.05
C GLU A 355 3.42 41.16 -52.05
N TYR A 356 2.25 41.60 -52.54
CA TYR A 356 1.13 42.00 -51.70
C TYR A 356 0.69 40.87 -50.76
N ASN A 357 0.56 39.64 -51.26
CA ASN A 357 0.18 38.50 -50.42
C ASN A 357 1.26 38.11 -49.41
N LYS A 358 2.54 38.27 -49.74
CA LYS A 358 3.65 38.08 -48.80
C LYS A 358 3.58 39.07 -47.65
N ILE A 359 3.48 40.38 -47.95
CA ILE A 359 3.36 41.45 -46.94
C ILE A 359 2.09 41.27 -46.11
N LYS A 360 0.96 40.95 -46.74
CA LYS A 360 -0.30 40.68 -46.04
C LYS A 360 -0.20 39.49 -45.07
N LYS A 361 0.50 38.41 -45.44
CA LYS A 361 0.74 37.27 -44.54
C LYS A 361 1.68 37.64 -43.40
N ALA A 362 2.75 38.38 -43.68
CA ALA A 362 3.70 38.86 -42.68
C ALA A 362 3.00 39.79 -41.65
N ASN A 363 2.23 40.77 -42.12
CA ASN A 363 1.45 41.66 -41.26
C ASN A 363 0.41 40.89 -40.43
N LYS A 364 -0.25 39.87 -41.00
CA LYS A 364 -1.17 39.02 -40.23
C LYS A 364 -0.47 38.28 -39.08
N ILE A 365 0.75 37.78 -39.30
CA ILE A 365 1.55 37.12 -38.25
C ILE A 365 2.02 38.14 -37.21
N ASN A 366 2.54 39.29 -37.65
CA ASN A 366 3.02 40.34 -36.76
C ASN A 366 1.90 40.94 -35.90
N ARG A 367 0.69 41.10 -36.44
CA ARG A 367 -0.49 41.51 -35.68
C ARG A 367 -0.88 40.50 -34.60
N LEU A 368 -0.66 39.20 -34.83
CA LEU A 368 -0.92 38.15 -33.83
C LEU A 368 0.14 38.13 -32.72
N ILE A 369 1.39 38.50 -33.01
CA ILE A 369 2.51 38.40 -32.05
C ILE A 369 2.72 39.72 -31.29
N LEU A 370 2.65 40.86 -31.98
CA LEU A 370 3.09 42.18 -31.49
C LEU A 370 1.96 43.21 -31.41
N ASN A 371 0.72 42.86 -31.80
CA ASN A 371 -0.42 43.78 -31.89
C ASN A 371 -0.14 45.05 -32.73
N LYS A 372 0.85 45.01 -33.64
CA LYS A 372 1.20 46.10 -34.55
C LYS A 372 1.48 45.54 -35.94
N ASP A 373 1.02 46.24 -36.97
CA ASP A 373 1.37 45.92 -38.36
C ASP A 373 2.82 46.38 -38.64
N SER A 374 3.60 45.58 -39.36
CA SER A 374 4.95 46.01 -39.78
C SER A 374 4.86 47.14 -40.80
N PHE A 375 5.72 48.16 -40.65
CA PHE A 375 5.82 49.38 -41.47
C PHE A 375 6.22 49.17 -42.95
N GLN A 376 6.10 47.96 -43.51
CA GLN A 376 6.36 47.77 -44.94
C GLN A 376 5.20 48.35 -45.75
N GLU A 377 5.48 49.42 -46.49
CA GLU A 377 4.54 50.02 -47.43
C GLU A 377 4.07 48.97 -48.44
N TYR A 378 2.76 48.93 -48.68
CA TYR A 378 2.21 48.03 -49.68
C TYR A 378 2.69 48.46 -51.07
N PRO A 379 3.03 47.50 -51.96
CA PRO A 379 3.40 47.84 -53.32
C PRO A 379 2.22 48.56 -54.00
N ILE A 380 2.53 49.45 -54.95
CA ILE A 380 1.52 50.15 -55.74
C ILE A 380 0.97 49.17 -56.79
N ARG A 381 -0.36 49.14 -56.93
CA ARG A 381 -1.00 48.28 -57.94
C ARG A 381 -0.70 48.83 -59.34
N PRO A 382 -0.19 48.01 -60.27
CA PRO A 382 0.02 48.46 -61.65
C PRO A 382 -1.31 48.85 -62.29
N GLU A 383 -1.34 50.04 -62.90
CA GLU A 383 -2.50 50.54 -63.62
C GLU A 383 -2.70 49.79 -64.93
N LYS A 384 -3.96 49.57 -65.30
CA LYS A 384 -4.28 48.88 -66.55
C LYS A 384 -3.89 49.80 -67.72
N PRO A 385 -3.04 49.36 -68.66
CA PRO A 385 -2.64 50.20 -69.77
C PRO A 385 -3.86 50.52 -70.64
N ASP A 386 -4.01 51.80 -70.99
CA ASP A 386 -4.96 52.22 -72.01
C ASP A 386 -4.40 51.85 -73.38
N ILE A 387 -5.01 50.81 -73.97
CA ILE A 387 -4.57 50.27 -75.25
C ILE A 387 -4.63 51.34 -76.34
N TYR A 388 -5.64 52.21 -76.35
CA TYR A 388 -5.79 53.20 -77.40
C TYR A 388 -4.66 54.24 -77.35
N ASN A 389 -4.31 54.72 -76.16
CA ASN A 389 -3.24 55.70 -75.96
C ASN A 389 -1.84 55.09 -76.10
N SER A 390 -1.69 53.79 -75.85
CA SER A 390 -0.40 53.09 -76.00
C SER A 390 0.09 52.94 -77.45
N PHE A 391 -0.75 53.30 -78.43
CA PHE A 391 -0.43 53.36 -79.85
C PHE A 391 -0.24 54.83 -80.27
N THR A 392 0.98 55.33 -80.10
CA THR A 392 1.44 56.61 -80.63
C THR A 392 1.66 56.54 -82.14
N GLU A 393 1.71 57.69 -82.80
CA GLU A 393 1.97 57.77 -84.25
C GLU A 393 3.30 57.09 -84.63
N GLU A 394 4.36 57.33 -83.88
CA GLU A 394 5.66 56.65 -84.01
C GLU A 394 5.55 55.12 -83.98
N LYS A 395 4.69 54.61 -83.10
CA LYS A 395 4.49 53.16 -82.96
C LYS A 395 3.74 52.58 -84.16
N PHE A 396 2.81 53.33 -84.75
CA PHE A 396 2.18 52.94 -86.01
C PHE A 396 3.18 52.97 -87.16
N ILE A 397 4.02 54.00 -87.26
CA ILE A 397 5.10 54.10 -88.26
C ILE A 397 6.04 52.89 -88.17
N ASN A 398 6.48 52.54 -86.97
CA ASN A 398 7.33 51.36 -86.74
C ASN A 398 6.63 50.07 -87.17
N LEU A 399 5.34 49.91 -86.87
CA LEU A 399 4.59 48.72 -87.28
C LEU A 399 4.35 48.65 -88.79
N ILE A 400 4.20 49.80 -89.47
CA ILE A 400 4.11 49.89 -90.92
C ILE A 400 5.45 49.45 -91.55
N ASN A 401 6.58 49.95 -91.04
CA ASN A 401 7.91 49.56 -91.52
C ASN A 401 8.18 48.07 -91.32
N ILE A 402 7.83 47.51 -90.16
CA ILE A 402 7.90 46.06 -89.90
C ILE A 402 7.02 45.29 -90.88
N ALA A 403 5.80 45.75 -91.14
CA ALA A 403 4.89 45.10 -92.08
C ALA A 403 5.48 45.06 -93.50
N LEU A 404 6.09 46.17 -93.95
CA LEU A 404 6.72 46.28 -95.27
C LEU A 404 7.98 45.41 -95.39
N GLN A 405 8.78 45.29 -94.32
CA GLN A 405 9.93 44.38 -94.27
C GLN A 405 9.52 42.91 -94.28
N GLU A 406 8.42 42.55 -93.62
CA GLU A 406 7.90 41.18 -93.53
C GLU A 406 7.05 40.76 -94.75
N ARG A 407 7.10 41.50 -95.88
CA ARG A 407 6.24 41.28 -97.05
C ARG A 407 6.27 39.86 -97.61
N SER A 408 7.42 39.18 -97.57
CA SER A 408 7.56 37.78 -97.98
C SER A 408 6.78 36.79 -97.11
N ASN A 409 6.50 37.13 -95.85
CA ASN A 409 5.82 36.28 -94.87
C ASN A 409 4.29 36.48 -94.82
N TRP A 410 3.76 37.42 -95.61
CA TRP A 410 2.33 37.77 -95.60
C TRP A 410 1.42 36.60 -95.96
N SER A 411 1.81 35.78 -96.95
CA SER A 411 1.04 34.61 -97.38
C SER A 411 0.83 33.59 -96.25
N ALA A 412 1.87 33.34 -95.46
CA ALA A 412 1.82 32.42 -94.31
C ALA A 412 0.90 32.96 -93.19
N VAL A 413 0.96 34.27 -92.91
CA VAL A 413 0.09 34.91 -91.91
C VAL A 413 -1.38 34.85 -92.34
N LEU A 414 -1.68 35.15 -93.60
CA LEU A 414 -3.04 35.11 -94.15
C LEU A 414 -3.63 33.70 -94.12
N GLN A 415 -2.87 32.68 -94.54
CA GLN A 415 -3.29 31.27 -94.46
C GLN A 415 -3.56 30.82 -93.02
N ASN A 416 -2.73 31.27 -92.07
CA ASN A 416 -2.92 30.94 -90.66
C ASN A 416 -4.18 31.61 -90.07
N GLN A 417 -4.49 32.84 -90.48
CA GLN A 417 -5.75 33.48 -90.06
C GLN A 417 -6.97 32.76 -90.62
N GLN A 418 -6.94 32.38 -91.90
CA GLN A 418 -8.03 31.61 -92.53
C GLN A 418 -8.27 30.27 -91.83
N LYS A 419 -7.21 29.56 -91.42
CA LYS A 419 -7.31 28.31 -90.63
C LYS A 419 -7.94 28.53 -89.24
N ILE A 420 -7.68 29.68 -88.60
CA ILE A 420 -8.30 30.00 -87.30
C ILE A 420 -9.80 30.25 -87.46
N PHE A 421 -10.20 30.99 -88.51
CA PHE A 421 -11.62 31.22 -88.80
C PHE A 421 -12.36 29.93 -89.16
N SER A 422 -11.78 29.04 -89.96
CA SER A 422 -12.43 27.77 -90.35
C SER A 422 -12.61 26.78 -89.20
N ARG A 423 -11.70 26.76 -88.21
CA ARG A 423 -11.85 25.92 -86.99
C ARG A 423 -12.97 26.40 -86.06
N SER A 424 -13.29 27.69 -86.07
CA SER A 424 -14.34 28.27 -85.22
C SER A 424 -15.76 28.02 -85.75
N TYR A 425 -15.89 27.70 -87.03
CA TYR A 425 -17.16 27.44 -87.71
C TYR A 425 -17.41 25.92 -87.83
N ARG A 426 -17.58 25.23 -86.69
CA ARG A 426 -18.27 23.93 -86.73
C ARG A 426 -19.77 24.23 -86.84
N PRO A 427 -20.45 23.88 -87.94
CA PRO A 427 -21.90 24.00 -87.98
C PRO A 427 -22.46 23.14 -86.84
N ARG A 428 -23.17 23.78 -85.89
CA ARG A 428 -24.01 23.03 -84.96
C ARG A 428 -25.11 22.39 -85.77
N ILE A 429 -24.94 21.13 -86.14
CA ILE A 429 -26.02 20.29 -86.62
C ILE A 429 -27.07 20.29 -85.50
N ARG A 430 -28.18 21.02 -85.71
CA ARG A 430 -29.36 20.88 -84.86
C ARG A 430 -29.94 19.51 -85.22
N ILE A 431 -29.76 18.55 -84.33
CA ILE A 431 -30.59 17.33 -84.33
C ILE A 431 -31.98 17.82 -83.90
N LEU A 432 -32.93 17.73 -84.82
CA LEU A 432 -34.35 18.00 -84.60
C LEU A 432 -34.95 16.92 -83.68
#